data_AF-A0A966D7D4-F1
#
_entry.id   AF-A0A966D7D4-F1
#
_cell.length_a   1.000
_cell.length_b   1.000
_cell.length_c   1.000
_cell.angle_alpha   90.00
_cell.angle_beta   90.00
_cell.angle_gamma   90.00
#
_symmetry.space_group_name_H-M   'P 1'
#
loop_
_entity.id
_entity.type
_entity.pdbx_description
1 polymer ?
#
loop_
_entity_poly.entity_id
_entity_poly.type
_entity_poly.pdbx_seq_one_letter_code
_entity_poly.pdbx_strand_id
1 'polypeptide(L)'
;MITAGFISPIPSLLLPGITDSEIKKNFVDTYSSLEHFSNFIYEKKIDTLVCFCISSVSKITCNLNQEYYSTFEDFGEFQTKFYALSDIILSEKIASSISSDYITEDFIDYRISVPLNFLMSKTKRCRIVPIYIPKKSKLKEIFILGKKIRDLLVNYNKNIGVCCFGDISFPSFSGKNI
;
A
#
# COMPACT_ATOMS: atom_id res chain seq x y z
N MET A 1 -5.95 0.71 -17.92
CA MET A 1 -6.71 1.93 -17.59
C MET A 1 -6.53 2.24 -16.11
N ILE A 2 -6.20 3.48 -15.76
CA ILE A 2 -6.19 3.92 -14.37
C ILE A 2 -7.65 4.14 -13.96
N THR A 3 -8.12 3.38 -12.99
CA THR A 3 -9.53 3.35 -12.57
C THR A 3 -9.76 4.12 -11.28
N ALA A 4 -8.72 4.29 -10.45
CA ALA A 4 -8.84 4.96 -9.16
C ALA A 4 -7.51 5.50 -8.64
N GLY A 5 -7.60 6.50 -7.76
CA GLY A 5 -6.51 6.99 -6.92
C GLY A 5 -6.98 7.08 -5.48
N PHE A 6 -6.18 6.56 -4.55
CA PHE A 6 -6.49 6.52 -3.12
C PHE A 6 -5.31 7.06 -2.31
N ILE A 7 -5.62 7.78 -1.24
CA ILE A 7 -4.67 8.11 -0.18
C ILE A 7 -5.27 7.55 1.10
N SER A 8 -4.53 6.72 1.81
CA SER A 8 -5.00 6.14 3.07
C SER A 8 -3.96 6.36 4.16
N PRO A 9 -4.39 6.70 5.40
CA PRO A 9 -3.53 6.55 6.56
C PRO A 9 -3.18 5.07 6.78
N ILE A 10 -2.35 4.81 7.80
CA ILE A 10 -2.00 3.46 8.25
C ILE A 10 -2.83 3.17 9.52
N PRO A 11 -4.06 2.63 9.41
CA PRO A 11 -4.98 2.50 10.54
C PRO A 11 -4.65 1.27 11.39
N SER A 12 -3.45 1.18 11.97
CA SER A 12 -3.02 0.02 12.77
C SER A 12 -3.92 -0.22 13.98
N LEU A 13 -4.43 0.84 14.61
CA LEU A 13 -5.40 0.75 15.72
C LEU A 13 -6.73 0.09 15.35
N LEU A 14 -7.03 -0.02 14.05
CA LEU A 14 -8.28 -0.62 13.55
C LEU A 14 -8.15 -2.11 13.24
N LEU A 15 -6.98 -2.72 13.47
CA LEU A 15 -6.78 -4.15 13.28
C LEU A 15 -7.69 -4.96 14.24
N PRO A 16 -8.27 -6.09 13.78
CA PRO A 16 -9.30 -6.82 14.53
C PRO A 16 -8.93 -7.20 15.97
N GLY A 17 -7.70 -7.63 16.22
CA GLY A 17 -7.20 -8.04 17.53
C GLY A 17 -6.81 -6.89 18.45
N ILE A 18 -6.76 -5.66 17.93
CA ILE A 18 -6.49 -4.43 18.70
C ILE A 18 -7.80 -3.69 18.98
N THR A 19 -8.74 -3.76 18.06
CA THR A 19 -9.98 -2.97 18.11
C THR A 19 -11.02 -3.62 19.01
N ASP A 20 -11.36 -2.96 20.12
CA ASP A 20 -12.54 -3.31 20.91
C ASP A 20 -13.82 -2.59 20.43
N SER A 21 -14.95 -2.85 21.09
CA SER A 21 -16.23 -2.23 20.76
C SER A 21 -16.25 -0.70 20.92
N GLU A 22 -15.46 -0.16 21.84
CA GLU A 22 -15.38 1.26 22.14
C GLU A 22 -14.55 2.00 21.08
N ILE A 23 -13.36 1.47 20.75
CA ILE A 23 -12.52 1.94 19.65
C ILE A 23 -13.32 1.90 18.34
N LYS A 24 -13.99 0.77 18.05
CA LYS A 24 -14.78 0.65 16.82
C LYS A 24 -15.87 1.72 16.71
N LYS A 25 -16.51 2.08 17.83
CA LYS A 25 -17.51 3.15 17.89
C LYS A 25 -16.89 4.53 17.61
N ASN A 26 -15.71 4.80 18.17
CA ASN A 26 -15.00 6.06 17.98
C ASN A 26 -14.44 6.25 16.56
N PHE A 27 -14.23 5.16 15.82
CA PHE A 27 -13.69 5.16 14.45
C PHE A 27 -14.68 4.68 13.39
N VAL A 28 -15.99 4.76 13.65
CA VAL A 28 -17.04 4.25 12.75
C VAL A 28 -16.94 4.83 11.33
N ASP A 29 -16.64 6.12 11.20
CA ASP A 29 -16.51 6.79 9.91
C ASP A 29 -15.26 6.31 9.14
N THR A 30 -14.19 6.00 9.87
CA THR A 30 -12.97 5.45 9.26
C THR A 30 -13.21 4.02 8.76
N TYR A 31 -13.90 3.18 9.55
CA TYR A 31 -14.31 1.85 9.13
C TYR A 31 -15.22 1.89 7.90
N SER A 32 -16.24 2.75 7.94
CA SER A 32 -17.18 2.93 6.82
C SER A 32 -16.45 3.38 5.55
N SER A 33 -15.47 4.29 5.68
CA SER A 33 -14.65 4.74 4.55
C SER A 33 -13.77 3.62 3.98
N LEU A 34 -13.10 2.84 4.84
CA LEU A 34 -12.29 1.70 4.42
C LEU A 34 -13.14 0.62 3.74
N GLU A 35 -14.33 0.33 4.28
CA GLU A 35 -15.29 -0.59 3.67
C GLU A 35 -15.79 -0.06 2.32
N HIS A 36 -16.09 1.23 2.22
CA HIS A 36 -16.49 1.86 0.96
C HIS A 36 -15.41 1.70 -0.12
N PHE A 37 -14.14 1.92 0.22
CA PHE A 37 -13.04 1.70 -0.73
C PHE A 37 -12.85 0.23 -1.08
N SER A 38 -13.07 -0.69 -0.14
CA SER A 38 -13.02 -2.12 -0.44
C SER A 38 -14.14 -2.54 -1.40
N ASN A 39 -15.37 -2.03 -1.19
CA ASN A 39 -16.48 -2.19 -2.14
C ASN A 39 -16.11 -1.63 -3.50
N PHE A 40 -15.56 -0.43 -3.55
CA PHE A 40 -15.16 0.21 -4.81
C PHE A 40 -14.13 -0.65 -5.58
N ILE A 41 -13.09 -1.15 -4.91
CA ILE A 41 -12.06 -2.03 -5.51
C ILE A 41 -12.72 -3.29 -6.10
N TYR A 42 -13.63 -3.90 -5.35
CA TYR A 42 -14.37 -5.10 -5.76
C TYR A 42 -15.28 -4.82 -6.97
N GLU A 43 -16.14 -3.80 -6.88
CA GLU A 43 -17.13 -3.43 -7.91
C GLU A 43 -16.48 -2.99 -9.22
N LYS A 44 -15.42 -2.18 -9.14
CA LYS A 44 -14.65 -1.75 -10.31
C LYS A 44 -13.74 -2.82 -10.86
N LYS A 45 -13.69 -4.00 -10.23
CA LYS A 45 -12.85 -5.14 -10.64
C LYS A 45 -11.41 -4.69 -10.87
N ILE A 46 -10.84 -3.97 -9.91
CA ILE A 46 -9.45 -3.53 -10.00
C ILE A 46 -8.56 -4.77 -9.97
N ASP A 47 -7.77 -4.97 -11.04
CA ASP A 47 -6.91 -6.12 -11.21
C ASP A 47 -5.60 -5.97 -10.42
N THR A 48 -5.09 -4.74 -10.33
CA THR A 48 -3.79 -4.44 -9.70
C THR A 48 -3.83 -3.09 -8.97
N LEU A 49 -3.29 -3.04 -7.76
CA LEU A 49 -3.00 -1.80 -7.02
C LEU A 49 -1.50 -1.47 -7.09
N VAL A 50 -1.17 -0.28 -7.56
CA VAL A 50 0.19 0.27 -7.45
C VAL A 50 0.28 1.03 -6.13
N CYS A 51 1.09 0.51 -5.21
CA CYS A 51 1.11 0.92 -3.80
C CYS A 51 2.40 1.69 -3.49
N PHE A 52 2.27 3.00 -3.28
CA PHE A 52 3.37 3.86 -2.84
C PHE A 52 3.38 3.98 -1.33
N CYS A 53 4.55 3.85 -0.72
CA CYS A 53 4.74 4.22 0.67
C CYS A 53 6.13 4.82 0.90
N ILE A 54 6.25 5.65 1.93
CA ILE A 54 7.54 6.19 2.36
C ILE A 54 8.26 5.15 3.24
N SER A 55 9.52 4.84 2.93
CA SER A 55 10.34 3.86 3.64
C SER A 55 11.77 4.36 3.87
N SER A 56 12.57 3.62 4.64
CA SER A 56 13.98 3.90 4.95
C SER A 56 14.94 3.57 3.80
N VAL A 57 14.44 3.15 2.65
CA VAL A 57 15.25 2.90 1.45
C VAL A 57 16.04 4.13 1.01
N SER A 58 17.24 3.93 0.46
CA SER A 58 18.11 5.01 -0.01
C SER A 58 17.70 5.58 -1.36
N LYS A 59 17.03 4.77 -2.19
CA LYS A 59 16.50 5.14 -3.50
C LYS A 59 15.09 4.58 -3.68
N ILE A 60 14.38 5.09 -4.67
CA ILE A 60 13.09 4.52 -5.07
C ILE A 60 13.32 3.05 -5.39
N THR A 61 12.53 2.18 -4.76
CA THR A 61 12.72 0.74 -4.82
C THR A 61 11.40 0.06 -5.16
N CYS A 62 11.41 -0.86 -6.11
CA CYS A 62 10.27 -1.73 -6.41
C CYS A 62 10.51 -3.12 -5.82
N ASN A 63 9.49 -3.72 -5.20
CA ASN A 63 9.58 -5.12 -4.80
C ASN A 63 9.10 -6.02 -5.94
N LEU A 64 9.95 -6.95 -6.38
CA LEU A 64 9.70 -7.88 -7.48
C LEU A 64 9.48 -9.32 -6.99
N ASN A 65 9.12 -9.53 -5.72
CA ASN A 65 8.69 -10.86 -5.30
C ASN A 65 7.33 -11.24 -5.94
N GLN A 66 7.05 -12.55 -6.06
CA GLN A 66 5.81 -13.04 -6.66
C GLN A 66 4.62 -12.99 -5.70
N GLU A 67 4.88 -13.18 -4.42
CA GLU A 67 3.88 -13.26 -3.37
C GLU A 67 4.36 -12.46 -2.16
N TYR A 68 3.43 -11.91 -1.40
CA TYR A 68 3.76 -11.12 -0.23
C TYR A 68 3.01 -11.65 0.98
N TYR A 69 3.67 -11.65 2.13
CA TYR A 69 3.04 -11.88 3.41
C TYR A 69 3.43 -10.81 4.42
N SER A 70 2.59 -10.60 5.42
CA SER A 70 2.87 -9.70 6.53
C SER A 70 2.16 -10.19 7.80
N THR A 71 2.78 -9.94 8.94
CA THR A 71 2.19 -10.12 10.26
C THR A 71 2.03 -8.77 10.94
N PHE A 72 1.18 -8.69 11.96
CA PHE A 72 0.93 -7.45 12.68
C PHE A 72 1.27 -7.56 14.17
N GLU A 73 2.18 -8.49 14.50
CA GLU A 73 2.60 -8.81 15.86
C GLU A 73 3.27 -7.61 16.55
N ASP A 74 3.95 -6.76 15.79
CA ASP A 74 4.55 -5.50 16.28
C ASP A 74 3.50 -4.53 16.87
N PHE A 75 2.22 -4.71 16.53
CA PHE A 75 1.10 -3.94 17.06
C PHE A 75 0.30 -4.71 18.13
N GLY A 76 0.73 -5.91 18.51
CA GLY A 76 -0.02 -6.80 19.42
C GLY A 76 -1.14 -7.57 18.73
N GLU A 77 -1.17 -7.61 17.39
CA GLU A 77 -2.13 -8.39 16.60
C GLU A 77 -1.49 -9.70 16.13
N PHE A 78 -1.85 -10.81 16.79
CA PHE A 78 -1.28 -12.13 16.55
C PHE A 78 -2.12 -13.03 15.64
N GLN A 79 -3.38 -12.66 15.37
CA GLN A 79 -4.32 -13.48 14.62
C GLN A 79 -4.35 -13.10 13.14
N THR A 80 -4.30 -11.80 12.85
CA THR A 80 -4.43 -11.31 11.48
C THR A 80 -3.11 -11.46 10.72
N LYS A 81 -3.17 -12.14 9.56
CA LYS A 81 -2.08 -12.24 8.60
C LYS A 81 -2.53 -11.70 7.25
N PHE A 82 -1.67 -10.94 6.59
CA PHE A 82 -1.92 -10.41 5.26
C PHE A 82 -1.20 -11.25 4.21
N TYR A 83 -1.88 -11.52 3.09
CA TYR A 83 -1.32 -12.20 1.93
C TYR A 83 -1.77 -11.51 0.65
N ALA A 84 -0.86 -11.30 -0.30
CA ALA A 84 -1.16 -10.74 -1.60
C ALA A 84 -0.29 -11.33 -2.71
N LEU A 85 -0.82 -11.36 -3.93
CA LEU A 85 -0.06 -11.72 -5.12
C LEU A 85 0.49 -10.46 -5.80
N SER A 86 1.69 -10.57 -6.38
CA SER A 86 2.31 -9.50 -7.15
C SER A 86 1.82 -9.47 -8.61
N ASP A 87 1.72 -8.28 -9.20
CA ASP A 87 1.71 -8.13 -10.65
C ASP A 87 3.16 -7.96 -11.12
N ILE A 88 3.90 -9.07 -11.15
CA ILE A 88 5.35 -9.06 -11.42
C ILE A 88 5.70 -8.38 -12.74
N ILE A 89 4.91 -8.62 -13.79
CA ILE A 89 5.11 -8.02 -15.11
C ILE A 89 4.98 -6.50 -15.04
N LEU A 90 3.98 -6.00 -14.31
CA LEU A 90 3.83 -4.55 -14.14
C LEU A 90 4.94 -3.97 -13.27
N SER A 91 5.33 -4.69 -12.21
CA SER A 91 6.40 -4.29 -11.29
C SER A 91 7.73 -4.12 -12.01
N GLU A 92 8.13 -5.10 -12.84
CA GLU A 92 9.34 -5.06 -13.67
C GLU A 92 9.32 -3.89 -14.67
N LYS A 93 8.18 -3.68 -15.33
CA LYS A 93 8.00 -2.58 -16.28
C LYS A 93 8.14 -1.21 -15.60
N ILE A 94 7.52 -1.04 -14.43
CA ILE A 94 7.65 0.18 -13.65
C ILE A 94 9.10 0.38 -13.22
N ALA A 95 9.72 -0.64 -12.62
CA ALA A 95 11.08 -0.57 -12.11
C ALA A 95 12.07 -0.14 -13.19
N SER A 96 11.96 -0.75 -14.38
CA SER A 96 12.77 -0.43 -15.55
C SER A 96 12.55 1.00 -16.05
N SER A 97 11.30 1.47 -16.07
CA SER A 97 10.92 2.80 -16.58
C SER A 97 11.39 3.96 -15.69
N ILE A 98 11.44 3.74 -14.37
CA ILE A 98 11.80 4.79 -13.41
C ILE A 98 13.25 4.68 -12.93
N SER A 99 13.99 3.68 -13.43
CA SER A 99 15.36 3.35 -12.98
C SER A 99 15.46 3.17 -11.46
N SER A 100 14.50 2.43 -10.89
CA SER A 100 14.50 2.12 -9.46
C SER A 100 15.54 1.04 -9.13
N ASP A 101 15.94 0.98 -7.86
CA ASP A 101 16.50 -0.25 -7.32
C ASP A 101 15.37 -1.30 -7.20
N TYR A 102 15.72 -2.57 -7.04
CA TYR A 102 14.76 -3.64 -6.81
C TYR A 102 15.17 -4.54 -5.65
N ILE A 103 14.16 -5.11 -5.00
CA ILE A 103 14.29 -6.15 -3.98
C ILE A 103 13.34 -7.30 -4.30
N THR A 104 13.52 -8.45 -3.68
CA THR A 104 12.66 -9.63 -3.84
C THR A 104 12.24 -10.19 -2.48
N GLU A 105 11.91 -9.30 -1.55
CA GLU A 105 11.47 -9.67 -0.21
C GLU A 105 10.02 -10.15 -0.23
N ASP A 106 9.77 -11.28 0.42
CA ASP A 106 8.44 -11.85 0.58
C ASP A 106 7.66 -11.19 1.73
N PHE A 107 8.35 -10.76 2.78
CA PHE A 107 7.78 -9.94 3.83
C PHE A 107 7.52 -8.52 3.33
N ILE A 108 6.27 -8.04 3.45
CA ILE A 108 5.88 -6.69 3.06
C ILE A 108 5.66 -5.79 4.28
N ASP A 109 6.16 -4.56 4.19
CA ASP A 109 6.11 -3.55 5.25
C ASP A 109 4.66 -3.24 5.68
N TYR A 110 4.45 -3.11 7.00
CA TYR A 110 3.15 -2.80 7.61
C TYR A 110 2.51 -1.53 7.03
N ARG A 111 3.32 -0.57 6.58
CA ARG A 111 2.87 0.67 5.93
C ARG A 111 2.08 0.39 4.65
N ILE A 112 2.29 -0.76 4.02
CA ILE A 112 1.51 -1.23 2.87
C ILE A 112 0.46 -2.25 3.31
N SER A 113 0.84 -3.27 4.10
CA SER A 113 -0.06 -4.38 4.42
C SER A 113 -1.23 -3.99 5.33
N VAL A 114 -1.06 -3.06 6.28
CA VAL A 114 -2.17 -2.64 7.17
C VAL A 114 -3.31 -2.00 6.38
N PRO A 115 -3.10 -0.95 5.55
CA PRO A 115 -4.17 -0.42 4.71
C PRO A 115 -4.75 -1.48 3.76
N LEU A 116 -3.90 -2.28 3.12
CA LEU A 116 -4.35 -3.28 2.16
C LEU A 116 -5.18 -4.39 2.79
N ASN A 117 -4.95 -4.75 4.06
CA ASN A 117 -5.76 -5.70 4.80
C ASN A 117 -7.25 -5.29 4.82
N PHE A 118 -7.52 -3.98 4.91
CA PHE A 118 -8.88 -3.46 4.82
C PHE A 118 -9.35 -3.30 3.37
N LEU A 119 -8.54 -2.64 2.53
CA LEU A 119 -8.90 -2.30 1.16
C LEU A 119 -9.17 -3.55 0.31
N MET A 120 -8.42 -4.63 0.52
CA MET A 120 -8.55 -5.88 -0.23
C MET A 120 -9.42 -6.92 0.48
N SER A 121 -10.08 -6.59 1.59
CA SER A 121 -10.87 -7.54 2.39
C SER A 121 -11.96 -8.27 1.59
N LYS A 122 -12.55 -7.62 0.58
CA LYS A 122 -13.59 -8.20 -0.29
C LYS A 122 -13.07 -8.89 -1.56
N THR A 123 -11.76 -8.88 -1.83
CA THR A 123 -11.19 -9.54 -3.03
C THR A 123 -9.76 -10.03 -2.86
N LYS A 124 -9.54 -11.31 -3.15
CA LYS A 124 -8.20 -11.92 -3.23
C LYS A 124 -7.61 -11.91 -4.64
N ARG A 125 -8.39 -11.46 -5.65
CA ARG A 125 -7.94 -11.43 -7.06
C ARG A 125 -7.03 -10.23 -7.33
N CYS A 126 -7.18 -9.16 -6.58
CA CYS A 126 -6.42 -7.93 -6.78
C CYS A 126 -4.94 -8.19 -6.45
N ARG A 127 -4.07 -7.90 -7.40
CA ARG A 127 -2.61 -7.98 -7.23
C ARG A 127 -2.04 -6.66 -6.76
N ILE A 128 -0.80 -6.65 -6.30
CA ILE A 128 -0.14 -5.42 -5.85
C ILE A 128 1.20 -5.19 -6.54
N VAL A 129 1.61 -3.93 -6.60
CA VAL A 129 2.94 -3.49 -7.02
C VAL A 129 3.48 -2.54 -5.94
N PRO A 130 4.33 -3.04 -5.01
CA PRO A 130 4.90 -2.22 -3.95
C PRO A 130 6.01 -1.31 -4.47
N ILE A 131 5.91 -0.02 -4.18
CA ILE A 131 6.91 1.00 -4.51
C ILE A 131 7.27 1.78 -3.24
N TYR A 132 8.53 1.66 -2.85
CA TYR A 132 9.10 2.33 -1.69
C TYR A 132 9.79 3.62 -2.09
N ILE A 133 9.39 4.73 -1.46
CA ILE A 133 9.93 6.06 -1.69
C ILE A 133 10.85 6.42 -0.51
N PRO A 134 12.09 6.88 -0.74
CA PRO A 134 12.97 7.36 0.32
C PRO A 134 12.34 8.50 1.12
N LYS A 135 12.49 8.47 2.45
CA LYS A 135 12.08 9.56 3.35
C LYS A 135 12.62 10.95 2.95
N LYS A 136 13.79 11.01 2.30
CA LYS A 136 14.46 12.25 1.90
C LYS A 136 14.08 12.73 0.49
N SER A 137 13.19 12.04 -0.22
CA SER A 137 12.78 12.44 -1.56
C SER A 137 12.09 13.79 -1.59
N LYS A 138 12.41 14.61 -2.60
CA LYS A 138 11.77 15.93 -2.75
C LYS A 138 10.41 15.79 -3.42
N LEU A 139 9.44 16.63 -3.04
CA LEU A 139 8.09 16.62 -3.62
C LEU A 139 8.10 16.70 -5.15
N LYS A 140 8.99 17.53 -5.73
CA LYS A 140 9.13 17.65 -7.19
C LYS A 140 9.55 16.33 -7.84
N GLU A 141 10.44 15.56 -7.21
CA GLU A 141 10.90 14.27 -7.70
C GLU A 141 9.77 13.23 -7.64
N ILE A 142 9.02 13.20 -6.53
CA ILE A 142 7.86 12.31 -6.35
C ILE A 142 6.76 12.63 -7.39
N PHE A 143 6.52 13.91 -7.65
CA PHE A 143 5.54 14.32 -8.66
C PHE A 143 5.96 13.90 -10.08
N ILE A 144 7.24 14.03 -10.42
CA ILE A 144 7.80 13.57 -11.70
C ILE A 144 7.69 12.04 -11.81
N LEU A 145 7.99 11.31 -10.72
CA LEU A 145 7.81 9.87 -10.64
C LEU A 145 6.36 9.45 -10.96
N GLY A 146 5.38 10.11 -10.33
CA GLY A 146 3.97 9.85 -10.57
C GLY A 146 3.56 10.07 -12.04
N LYS A 147 4.10 11.11 -12.70
CA LYS A 147 3.87 11.34 -14.13
C LYS A 147 4.41 10.21 -15.00
N LYS A 148 5.66 9.78 -14.76
CA LYS A 148 6.28 8.67 -15.51
C LYS A 148 5.47 7.38 -15.37
N ILE A 149 5.04 7.06 -14.15
CA ILE A 149 4.23 5.87 -13.88
C ILE A 149 2.88 5.99 -14.57
N ARG A 150 2.18 7.13 -14.45
CA ARG A 150 0.92 7.36 -15.16
C ARG A 150 1.06 7.09 -16.66
N ASP A 151 2.09 7.65 -17.30
CA ASP A 151 2.30 7.51 -18.75
C ASP A 151 2.52 6.04 -19.15
N LEU A 152 3.14 5.24 -18.28
CA LEU A 152 3.25 3.79 -18.43
C LEU A 152 1.90 3.07 -18.24
N LEU A 153 1.14 3.43 -17.21
CA LEU A 153 -0.13 2.77 -16.86
C LEU A 153 -1.26 3.04 -17.86
N VAL A 154 -1.24 4.17 -18.57
CA VAL A 154 -2.24 4.50 -19.60
C VAL A 154 -2.30 3.44 -20.70
N ASN A 155 -1.15 2.84 -21.05
CA ASN A 155 -1.04 1.82 -22.09
C ASN A 155 -1.25 0.39 -21.57
N TYR A 156 -1.56 0.22 -20.28
CA TYR A 156 -1.70 -1.10 -19.67
C TYR A 156 -3.16 -1.58 -19.71
N ASN A 157 -3.40 -2.74 -20.30
CA ASN A 157 -4.74 -3.32 -20.49
C ASN A 157 -5.26 -4.07 -19.25
N LYS A 158 -5.24 -3.40 -18.10
CA LYS A 158 -5.85 -3.87 -16.83
C LYS A 158 -6.52 -2.69 -16.11
N ASN A 159 -7.46 -2.97 -15.22
CA ASN A 159 -8.01 -1.96 -14.32
C ASN A 159 -7.01 -1.75 -13.17
N ILE A 160 -6.38 -0.58 -13.12
CA ILE A 160 -5.32 -0.30 -12.16
C ILE A 160 -5.80 0.77 -11.17
N GLY A 161 -5.69 0.48 -9.88
CA GLY A 161 -5.78 1.49 -8.83
C GLY A 161 -4.39 1.96 -8.43
N VAL A 162 -4.29 3.22 -8.02
CA VAL A 162 -3.06 3.78 -7.45
C VAL A 162 -3.33 4.15 -5.99
N CYS A 163 -2.51 3.66 -5.07
CA CYS A 163 -2.63 3.92 -3.64
C CYS A 163 -1.37 4.60 -3.12
N CYS A 164 -1.53 5.62 -2.28
CA CYS A 164 -0.46 6.16 -1.47
C CYS A 164 -0.79 5.97 0.00
N PHE A 165 0.16 5.41 0.75
CA PHE A 165 0.04 5.15 2.18
C PHE A 165 1.03 6.01 2.96
N GLY A 166 0.51 6.72 3.95
CA GLY A 166 1.35 7.56 4.81
C GLY A 166 0.54 8.28 5.88
N ASP A 167 1.26 8.77 6.89
CA ASP A 167 0.67 9.53 7.98
C ASP A 167 0.41 10.97 7.53
N ILE A 168 -0.78 11.48 7.86
CA ILE A 168 -1.23 12.82 7.46
C ILE A 168 -0.74 13.90 8.45
N SER A 169 -0.61 13.55 9.73
CA SER A 169 -0.32 14.51 10.80
C SER A 169 0.41 13.94 12.02
N PHE A 170 0.73 12.64 12.04
CA PHE A 170 1.47 12.06 13.15
C PHE A 170 2.97 12.36 13.01
N PRO A 171 3.63 13.01 13.99
CA PRO A 171 5.07 12.96 14.05
C PRO A 171 5.43 11.49 14.26
N SER A 172 6.09 10.88 13.27
CA SER A 172 6.68 9.56 13.46
C SER A 172 7.57 9.65 14.69
N PHE A 173 7.18 9.02 15.81
CA PHE A 173 8.04 8.83 16.96
C PHE A 173 9.22 8.00 16.48
N SER A 174 10.28 8.67 16.01
CA SER A 174 11.58 8.05 15.91
C SER A 174 12.01 7.85 17.35
N GLY A 175 11.83 6.63 17.86
CA GLY A 175 12.43 6.20 19.12
C GLY A 175 13.93 6.47 19.06
N LYS A 176 14.32 7.63 19.56
CA LYS A 176 15.66 7.91 20.02
C LYS A 176 15.55 8.14 21.52
N ASN A 177 16.16 7.21 22.25
CA ASN A 177 16.53 7.26 23.66
C ASN A 177 15.39 7.02 24.67
N ILE A 178 15.30 5.75 25.11
CA ILE A 178 15.40 5.42 26.54
C ILE A 178 16.49 4.35 26.66
#